data_AF-A0A9P4H4V1-F1
#
_entry.id   AF-A0A9P4H4V1-F1
#
_cell.length_a   1.000
_cell.length_b   1.000
_cell.length_c   1.000
_cell.angle_alpha   90.00
_cell.angle_beta   90.00
_cell.angle_gamma   90.00
#
_symmetry.space_group_name_H-M   'P 1'
#
loop_
_entity.id
_entity.type
_entity.pdbx_description
1 polymer ?
#
loop_
_entity_poly.entity_id
_entity_poly.type
_entity_poly.pdbx_seq_one_letter_code
_entity_poly.pdbx_strand_id
1 'polypeptide(L)'
;MEANNDNATPTRLGARKRYAHLYMPLITAFLIVINGPIVSNFADPAHNSPQNTILFTAASAIPTYLVASRLYDADRPDPTPEEAVRFTRKHDAYRAVVLATYGRLFGTPFSLQFIIADFMFSFPMGTAIGERPAGSQQRRSEFLTALLWVTGSRLVTILAPPSMPTLSFCVGVVDRTVWRAAYLALVDDIIGVLTRPNVRTFRGKMTLVLIQSFTITSIVYFVLSSLQRLAASQASGMAGE
;
A
#
# COMPACT_ATOMS: atom_id res chain seq x y z
N MET A 1 -48.65 11.98 -23.40
CA MET A 1 -47.46 11.11 -23.30
C MET A 1 -46.25 12.01 -23.18
N GLU A 2 -45.96 12.47 -21.97
CA GLU A 2 -44.74 13.23 -21.70
C GLU A 2 -43.59 12.24 -21.53
N ALA A 3 -42.63 12.33 -22.44
CA ALA A 3 -41.38 11.58 -22.35
C ALA A 3 -40.58 12.17 -21.18
N ASN A 4 -40.56 11.43 -20.06
CA ASN A 4 -39.77 11.77 -18.88
C ASN A 4 -38.29 11.58 -19.24
N ASN A 5 -37.63 12.68 -19.61
CA ASN A 5 -36.26 12.73 -20.04
C ASN A 5 -35.34 12.82 -18.81
N ASP A 6 -35.33 11.78 -17.99
CA ASP A 6 -34.45 11.62 -16.83
C ASP A 6 -33.02 11.26 -17.28
N ASN A 7 -32.42 12.10 -18.13
CA ASN A 7 -30.97 12.14 -18.30
C ASN A 7 -30.38 12.97 -17.14
N ALA A 8 -30.60 12.49 -15.91
CA ALA A 8 -29.89 12.98 -14.75
C ALA A 8 -28.40 12.66 -14.95
N THR A 9 -27.63 13.68 -15.31
CA THR A 9 -26.17 13.61 -15.34
C THR A 9 -25.73 13.18 -13.95
N PRO A 10 -24.95 12.09 -13.78
CA PRO A 10 -24.56 11.63 -12.46
C PRO A 10 -23.83 12.76 -11.76
N THR A 11 -24.45 13.31 -10.71
CA THR A 11 -23.89 14.40 -9.92
C THR A 11 -22.49 14.00 -9.48
N ARG A 12 -21.48 14.67 -10.04
CA ARG A 12 -20.08 14.40 -9.71
C ARG A 12 -19.87 14.69 -8.23
N LEU A 13 -19.79 13.64 -7.42
CA LEU A 13 -19.45 13.70 -6.01
C LEU A 13 -18.19 14.55 -5.83
N GLY A 14 -18.26 15.55 -4.96
CA GLY A 14 -17.11 16.41 -4.63
C GLY A 14 -15.91 15.58 -4.16
N ALA A 15 -14.71 15.97 -4.57
CA ALA A 15 -13.48 15.20 -4.34
C ALA A 15 -13.26 14.80 -2.86
N ARG A 16 -13.64 15.67 -1.92
CA ARG A 16 -13.52 15.41 -0.47
C ARG A 16 -14.34 14.18 -0.02
N LYS A 17 -15.55 14.02 -0.54
CA LYS A 17 -16.39 12.83 -0.27
C LYS A 17 -15.86 11.60 -0.99
N ARG A 18 -15.44 11.78 -2.25
CA ARG A 18 -14.96 10.72 -3.14
C ARG A 18 -13.73 9.99 -2.58
N TYR A 19 -12.85 10.70 -1.89
CA TYR A 19 -11.55 10.19 -1.44
C TYR A 19 -11.38 10.21 0.09
N ALA A 20 -12.48 10.32 0.86
CA ALA A 20 -12.42 10.36 2.32
C ALA A 20 -11.66 9.17 2.92
N HIS A 21 -12.00 7.95 2.48
CA HIS A 21 -11.35 6.73 2.94
C HIS A 21 -9.90 6.58 2.48
N LEU A 22 -9.48 7.29 1.43
CA LEU A 22 -8.09 7.33 0.96
C LEU A 22 -7.22 8.30 1.78
N TYR A 23 -7.74 9.48 2.10
CA TYR A 23 -6.96 10.50 2.82
C TYR A 23 -6.97 10.34 4.34
N MET A 24 -8.05 9.83 4.93
CA MET A 24 -8.17 9.72 6.39
C MET A 24 -7.09 8.84 7.06
N PRO A 25 -6.66 7.71 6.47
CA PRO A 25 -5.51 6.95 6.98
C PRO A 25 -4.21 7.77 7.01
N LEU A 26 -3.97 8.62 6.00
CA LEU A 26 -2.79 9.48 5.93
C LEU A 26 -2.82 10.57 7.02
N ILE A 27 -3.99 11.20 7.20
CA ILE A 27 -4.21 12.20 8.25
C ILE A 27 -3.99 11.56 9.63
N THR A 28 -4.54 10.36 9.84
CA THR A 28 -4.39 9.63 11.11
C THR A 28 -2.94 9.26 11.38
N ALA A 29 -2.23 8.73 10.39
CA ALA A 29 -0.80 8.42 10.52
C ALA A 29 0.03 9.67 10.84
N PHE A 30 -0.26 10.81 10.18
CA PHE A 30 0.40 12.08 10.45
C PHE A 30 0.18 12.56 11.89
N LEU A 31 -1.06 12.48 12.37
CA LEU A 31 -1.40 12.84 13.76
C LEU A 31 -0.68 11.92 14.75
N ILE A 32 -0.61 10.61 14.49
CA ILE A 32 0.11 9.66 15.33
C ILE A 32 1.61 9.98 15.37
N VAL A 33 2.23 10.29 14.22
CA VAL A 33 3.65 10.63 14.15
C VAL A 33 3.96 11.91 14.93
N ILE A 34 3.17 12.97 14.75
CA ILE A 34 3.40 14.25 15.46
C ILE A 34 3.17 14.10 16.97
N ASN A 35 2.16 13.33 17.36
CA ASN A 35 1.83 13.08 18.76
C ASN A 35 2.51 11.81 19.30
N GLY A 36 3.52 11.28 18.61
CA GLY A 36 4.18 10.01 18.92
C GLY A 36 4.60 9.87 20.39
N PRO A 37 5.22 10.89 21.01
CA PRO A 37 5.58 10.87 22.43
C PRO A 37 4.38 10.76 23.37
N ILE A 38 3.24 11.37 23.01
CA ILE A 38 2.00 11.31 23.78
C ILE A 38 1.40 9.90 23.66
N VAL A 39 1.39 9.34 22.43
CA VAL A 39 0.88 8.00 22.16
C VAL A 39 1.74 6.93 22.84
N SER A 40 3.07 7.05 22.82
CA SER A 40 3.97 6.10 23.50
C SER A 40 3.80 6.16 25.01
N ASN A 41 3.70 7.36 25.60
CA ASN A 41 3.49 7.52 27.04
C ASN A 41 2.11 7.03 27.49
N PHE A 42 1.09 7.09 26.63
CA PHE A 42 -0.25 6.59 26.94
C PHE A 42 -0.35 5.06 26.75
N ALA A 43 0.22 4.53 25.68
CA ALA A 43 0.16 3.11 25.31
C ALA A 43 1.08 2.23 26.17
N ASP A 44 2.20 2.79 26.61
CA ASP A 44 3.21 2.08 27.39
C ASP A 44 4.00 3.07 28.29
N PRO A 45 3.34 3.63 29.33
CA PRO A 45 3.95 4.62 30.22
C PRO A 45 5.23 4.14 30.90
N ALA A 46 5.41 2.83 31.02
CA ALA A 46 6.56 2.18 31.64
C ALA A 46 7.57 1.59 30.64
N HIS A 47 7.36 1.75 29.32
CA HIS A 47 8.20 1.20 28.25
C HIS A 47 8.41 -0.32 28.31
N ASN A 48 7.43 -1.06 28.83
CA ASN A 48 7.53 -2.50 29.09
C ASN A 48 7.08 -3.37 27.90
N SER A 49 6.36 -2.82 26.92
CA SER A 49 5.66 -3.60 25.89
C SER A 49 5.43 -2.79 24.60
N PRO A 50 6.41 -2.73 23.69
CA PRO A 50 6.30 -2.02 22.40
C PRO A 50 5.18 -2.57 21.49
N GLN A 51 4.67 -3.78 21.75
CA GLN A 51 3.54 -4.38 21.05
C GLN A 51 2.23 -3.60 21.25
N ASN A 52 2.05 -2.95 22.41
CA ASN A 52 0.85 -2.17 22.70
C ASN A 52 0.75 -0.97 21.75
N THR A 53 1.86 -0.29 21.49
CA THR A 53 1.92 0.84 20.55
C THR A 53 1.51 0.43 19.13
N ILE A 54 1.90 -0.77 18.67
CA ILE A 54 1.48 -1.31 17.38
C ILE A 54 -0.02 -1.58 17.37
N LEU A 55 -0.56 -2.20 18.43
CA LEU A 55 -1.98 -2.49 18.54
C LEU A 55 -2.83 -1.22 18.58
N PHE A 56 -2.43 -0.19 19.33
CA PHE A 56 -3.11 1.10 19.36
C PHE A 56 -3.05 1.82 18.02
N THR A 57 -1.90 1.78 17.33
CA THR A 57 -1.74 2.32 15.97
C THR A 57 -2.69 1.62 15.00
N ALA A 58 -2.77 0.29 15.05
CA ALA A 58 -3.71 -0.50 14.26
C ALA A 58 -5.18 -0.21 14.61
N ALA A 59 -5.49 -0.08 15.91
CA ALA A 59 -6.84 0.20 16.41
C ALA A 59 -7.35 1.59 15.99
N SER A 60 -6.46 2.55 15.72
CA SER A 60 -6.82 3.87 15.18
C SER A 60 -7.55 3.80 13.84
N ALA A 61 -7.48 2.68 13.12
CA ALA A 61 -8.27 2.44 11.91
C ALA A 61 -9.78 2.46 12.18
N ILE A 62 -10.24 2.10 13.37
CA ILE A 62 -11.67 2.10 13.72
C ILE A 62 -12.23 3.52 13.72
N PRO A 63 -11.70 4.49 14.52
CA PRO A 63 -12.17 5.87 14.44
C PRO A 63 -11.91 6.50 13.07
N THR A 64 -10.82 6.13 12.38
CA THR A 64 -10.55 6.56 10.99
C THR A 64 -11.68 6.16 10.05
N TYR A 65 -12.09 4.89 10.10
CA TYR A 65 -13.22 4.36 9.34
C TYR A 65 -14.50 5.13 9.66
N LEU A 66 -14.83 5.30 10.94
CA LEU A 66 -16.07 5.96 11.37
C LEU A 66 -16.16 7.42 10.89
N VAL A 67 -15.07 8.18 10.98
CA VAL A 67 -15.03 9.57 10.51
C VAL A 67 -15.11 9.62 8.98
N ALA A 68 -14.36 8.78 8.28
CA ALA A 68 -14.37 8.73 6.82
C ALA A 68 -15.75 8.33 6.27
N SER A 69 -16.43 7.37 6.91
CA SER A 69 -17.76 6.90 6.51
C SER A 69 -18.85 7.95 6.70
N ARG A 70 -18.68 8.94 7.59
CA ARG A 70 -19.63 10.08 7.69
C ARG A 70 -19.57 11.01 6.48
N LEU A 71 -18.44 11.03 5.77
CA LEU A 71 -18.22 11.88 4.61
C LEU A 71 -18.47 11.12 3.28
N TYR A 72 -18.50 9.79 3.33
CA TYR A 72 -18.57 8.93 2.14
C TYR A 72 -20.01 8.51 1.83
N ASP A 73 -20.42 8.72 0.58
CA ASP A 73 -21.75 8.30 0.13
C ASP A 73 -21.74 6.79 -0.19
N ALA A 74 -22.42 6.01 0.66
CA ALA A 74 -22.46 4.54 0.59
C ALA A 74 -23.10 4.01 -0.70
N ASP A 75 -23.95 4.81 -1.35
CA ASP A 75 -24.74 4.41 -2.51
C ASP A 75 -24.15 4.76 -3.87
N ARG A 76 -22.82 4.85 -3.93
CA ARG A 76 -22.11 5.15 -5.17
C ARG A 76 -22.32 4.04 -6.22
N PRO A 77 -22.50 4.40 -7.51
CA PRO A 77 -22.54 3.44 -8.60
C PRO A 77 -21.19 2.70 -8.77
N ASP A 78 -21.28 1.50 -9.33
CA ASP A 78 -20.12 0.67 -9.67
C ASP A 78 -19.15 1.43 -10.60
N PRO A 79 -17.84 1.16 -10.50
CA PRO A 79 -16.84 1.84 -11.33
C PRO A 79 -17.07 1.53 -12.82
N THR A 80 -16.96 2.57 -13.65
CA THR A 80 -16.82 2.37 -15.09
C THR A 80 -15.49 1.68 -15.40
N PRO A 81 -15.31 1.05 -16.58
CA PRO A 81 -14.04 0.42 -16.96
C PRO A 81 -12.84 1.37 -16.86
N GLU A 82 -13.03 2.64 -17.22
CA GLU A 82 -12.01 3.69 -17.11
C GLU A 82 -11.62 3.99 -15.66
N GLU A 83 -12.59 3.90 -14.74
CA GLU A 83 -12.37 4.12 -13.32
C GLU A 83 -11.79 2.88 -12.61
N ALA A 84 -11.97 1.70 -13.19
CA ALA A 84 -11.44 0.41 -12.73
C ALA A 84 -9.96 0.16 -13.13
N VAL A 85 -9.36 1.11 -13.87
CA VAL A 85 -7.92 1.08 -14.17
C VAL A 85 -7.12 1.22 -12.87
N ARG A 86 -6.16 0.30 -12.68
CA ARG A 86 -5.25 0.29 -11.53
C ARG A 86 -4.45 1.58 -11.43
N PHE A 87 -4.12 2.01 -10.21
CA PHE A 87 -3.47 3.30 -9.96
C PHE A 87 -2.12 3.42 -10.69
N THR A 88 -1.25 2.42 -10.58
CA THR A 88 0.07 2.39 -11.23
C THR A 88 -0.01 2.36 -12.76
N ARG A 89 -1.17 2.00 -13.34
CA ARG A 89 -1.40 1.96 -14.80
C ARG A 89 -2.03 3.23 -15.35
N LYS A 90 -2.46 4.17 -14.50
CA LYS A 90 -3.02 5.45 -14.96
C LYS A 90 -1.97 6.40 -15.50
N HIS A 91 -0.75 6.32 -14.96
CA HIS A 91 0.36 7.17 -15.36
C HIS A 91 1.68 6.53 -14.95
N ASP A 92 2.68 6.59 -15.83
CA ASP A 92 4.00 5.99 -15.61
C ASP A 92 4.71 6.57 -14.38
N ALA A 93 4.51 7.86 -14.11
CA ALA A 93 5.01 8.49 -12.89
C ALA A 93 4.48 7.83 -11.61
N TYR A 94 3.22 7.37 -11.57
CA TYR A 94 2.68 6.69 -10.40
C TYR A 94 3.37 5.36 -10.16
N ARG A 95 3.60 4.58 -11.22
CA ARG A 95 4.37 3.34 -11.16
C ARG A 95 5.81 3.60 -10.69
N ALA A 96 6.48 4.61 -11.25
CA ALA A 96 7.85 4.95 -10.86
C ALA A 96 7.93 5.35 -9.38
N VAL A 97 6.99 6.15 -8.88
CA VAL A 97 6.92 6.56 -7.48
C VAL A 97 6.73 5.34 -6.57
N VAL A 98 5.81 4.43 -6.90
CA VAL A 98 5.61 3.21 -6.12
C VAL A 98 6.86 2.31 -6.16
N LEU A 99 7.51 2.14 -7.30
CA LEU A 99 8.76 1.37 -7.36
C LEU A 99 9.89 2.02 -6.54
N ALA A 100 9.94 3.35 -6.47
CA ALA A 100 10.90 4.06 -5.65
C ALA A 100 10.68 3.82 -4.13
N THR A 101 9.43 3.64 -3.68
CA THR A 101 9.15 3.32 -2.28
C THR A 101 9.54 1.89 -1.91
N TYR A 102 9.44 0.94 -2.84
CA TYR A 102 9.84 -0.45 -2.61
C TYR A 102 11.30 -0.56 -2.13
N GLY A 103 12.26 0.02 -2.85
CA GLY A 103 13.68 -0.09 -2.50
C GLY A 103 14.01 0.50 -1.12
N ARG A 104 13.31 1.57 -0.74
CA ARG A 104 13.47 2.24 0.57
C ARG A 104 12.89 1.42 1.72
N LEU A 105 11.78 0.71 1.50
CA LEU A 105 11.16 -0.14 2.53
C LEU A 105 12.09 -1.27 2.97
N PHE A 106 12.92 -1.80 2.06
CA PHE A 106 13.87 -2.88 2.34
C PHE A 106 15.30 -2.38 2.61
N GLY A 107 15.48 -1.07 2.83
CA GLY A 107 16.78 -0.49 3.19
C GLY A 107 17.84 -0.55 2.08
N THR A 108 17.43 -0.77 0.83
CA THR A 108 18.38 -0.76 -0.29
C THR A 108 18.85 0.66 -0.58
N PRO A 109 20.16 0.88 -0.81
CA PRO A 109 20.68 2.19 -1.15
C PRO A 109 20.08 2.65 -2.48
N PHE A 110 19.84 3.97 -2.59
CA PHE A 110 19.28 4.55 -3.81
C PHE A 110 20.26 4.37 -4.98
N SER A 111 19.80 3.71 -6.04
CA SER A 111 20.53 3.59 -7.29
C SER A 111 19.58 3.83 -8.45
N LEU A 112 19.87 4.85 -9.24
CA LEU A 112 19.07 5.24 -10.41
C LEU A 112 19.00 4.10 -11.44
N GLN A 113 20.12 3.41 -11.66
CA GLN A 113 20.19 2.29 -12.60
C GLN A 113 19.24 1.16 -12.20
N PHE A 114 19.18 0.85 -10.90
CA PHE A 114 18.23 -0.14 -10.39
C PHE A 114 16.80 0.33 -10.61
N ILE A 115 16.45 1.57 -10.26
CA ILE A 115 15.09 2.08 -10.47
C ILE A 115 14.66 2.01 -11.94
N ILE A 116 15.55 2.38 -12.87
CA ILE A 116 15.27 2.30 -14.31
C ILE A 116 15.04 0.85 -14.73
N ALA A 117 15.94 -0.06 -14.34
CA ALA A 117 15.79 -1.49 -14.65
C ALA A 117 14.48 -2.04 -14.08
N ASP A 118 14.20 -1.75 -12.82
CA ASP A 118 12.98 -2.17 -12.13
C ASP A 118 11.72 -1.63 -12.81
N PHE A 119 11.75 -0.37 -13.27
CA PHE A 119 10.68 0.25 -14.03
C PHE A 119 10.45 -0.46 -15.36
N MET A 120 11.52 -0.78 -16.10
CA MET A 120 11.43 -1.50 -17.37
C MET A 120 10.93 -2.93 -17.22
N PHE A 121 11.43 -3.67 -16.23
CA PHE A 121 10.99 -5.04 -15.97
C PHE A 121 9.55 -5.14 -15.44
N SER A 122 9.00 -4.06 -14.88
CA SER A 122 7.61 -4.05 -14.39
C SER A 122 6.55 -4.22 -15.48
N PHE A 123 6.86 -3.83 -16.74
CA PHE A 123 5.94 -3.97 -17.86
C PHE A 123 5.71 -5.44 -18.27
N PRO A 124 6.74 -6.21 -18.65
CA PRO A 124 6.57 -7.62 -19.03
C PRO A 124 6.19 -8.49 -17.82
N MET A 125 6.68 -8.16 -16.62
CA MET A 125 6.43 -9.00 -15.45
C MET A 125 4.96 -9.02 -15.04
N GLY A 126 4.26 -7.88 -15.15
CA GLY A 126 2.82 -7.82 -14.87
C GLY A 126 2.05 -8.84 -15.71
N THR A 127 2.41 -8.98 -16.99
CA THR A 127 1.83 -10.01 -17.86
C THR A 127 2.20 -11.43 -17.40
N ALA A 128 3.47 -11.66 -17.03
CA ALA A 128 3.97 -12.98 -16.62
C ALA A 128 3.32 -13.51 -15.34
N ILE A 129 3.03 -12.65 -14.36
CA ILE A 129 2.35 -13.05 -13.12
C ILE A 129 0.83 -13.16 -13.27
N GLY A 130 0.30 -12.94 -14.48
CA GLY A 130 -1.12 -13.02 -14.78
C GLY A 130 -1.94 -11.83 -14.26
N GLU A 131 -1.35 -10.62 -14.24
CA GLU A 131 -2.12 -9.42 -13.94
C GLU A 131 -3.24 -9.22 -14.95
N ARG A 132 -4.40 -8.80 -14.46
CA ARG A 132 -5.56 -8.57 -15.32
C ARG A 132 -5.34 -7.43 -16.32
N PRO A 133 -6.01 -7.46 -17.50
CA PRO A 133 -6.01 -6.35 -18.44
C PRO A 133 -6.59 -5.06 -17.81
N ALA A 134 -6.20 -3.90 -18.31
CA ALA A 134 -6.78 -2.63 -17.87
C ALA A 134 -8.31 -2.63 -18.05
N GLY A 135 -9.04 -2.08 -17.08
CA GLY A 135 -10.50 -1.95 -17.11
C GLY A 135 -11.31 -3.19 -16.75
N SER A 136 -10.68 -4.33 -16.52
CA SER A 136 -11.37 -5.51 -15.97
C SER A 136 -11.77 -5.31 -14.49
N GLN A 137 -12.72 -6.09 -13.98
CA GLN A 137 -13.00 -6.09 -12.53
C GLN A 137 -11.86 -6.76 -11.76
N GLN A 138 -11.64 -6.32 -10.52
CA GLN A 138 -10.68 -6.93 -9.61
C GLN A 138 -11.14 -8.36 -9.29
N ARG A 139 -10.27 -9.35 -9.52
CA ARG A 139 -10.52 -10.75 -9.13
C ARG A 139 -10.46 -10.87 -7.61
N ARG A 140 -11.35 -11.69 -7.05
CA ARG A 140 -11.46 -11.91 -5.60
C ARG A 140 -10.17 -12.45 -4.94
N SER A 141 -9.27 -13.02 -5.73
CA SER A 141 -8.04 -13.68 -5.27
C SER A 141 -6.75 -12.98 -5.72
N GLU A 142 -6.81 -11.75 -6.26
CA GLU A 142 -5.61 -11.05 -6.77
C GLU A 142 -4.51 -10.93 -5.71
N PHE A 143 -4.89 -10.55 -4.48
CA PHE A 143 -4.00 -10.52 -3.34
C PHE A 143 -3.40 -11.89 -3.00
N LEU A 144 -4.21 -12.96 -2.99
CA LEU A 144 -3.73 -14.32 -2.71
C LEU A 144 -2.78 -14.82 -3.79
N THR A 145 -3.06 -14.52 -5.06
CA THR A 145 -2.17 -14.87 -6.17
C THR A 145 -0.83 -14.13 -6.05
N ALA A 146 -0.84 -12.83 -5.72
CA ALA A 146 0.38 -12.07 -5.46
C ALA A 146 1.15 -12.63 -4.25
N LEU A 147 0.44 -12.99 -3.18
CA LEU A 147 1.04 -13.59 -1.98
C LEU A 147 1.65 -14.97 -2.25
N LEU A 148 1.02 -15.80 -3.08
CA LEU A 148 1.55 -17.09 -3.50
C LEU A 148 2.81 -16.93 -4.35
N TRP A 149 2.83 -15.96 -5.28
CA TRP A 149 4.02 -15.63 -6.05
C TRP A 149 5.18 -15.22 -5.14
N VAL A 150 4.90 -14.33 -4.18
CA VAL A 150 5.87 -13.89 -3.15
C VAL A 150 6.40 -15.07 -2.33
N THR A 151 5.50 -15.92 -1.83
CA THR A 151 5.87 -17.06 -0.96
C THR A 151 6.64 -18.11 -1.75
N GLY A 152 6.18 -18.46 -2.95
CA GLY A 152 6.84 -19.41 -3.83
C GLY A 152 8.24 -18.93 -4.23
N SER A 153 8.37 -17.65 -4.55
CA SER A 153 9.66 -17.04 -4.88
C SER A 153 10.65 -17.08 -3.71
N ARG A 154 10.17 -16.83 -2.49
CA ARG A 154 10.98 -16.96 -1.28
C ARG A 154 11.44 -18.40 -1.04
N LEU A 155 10.58 -19.38 -1.27
CA LEU A 155 10.92 -20.80 -1.15
C LEU A 155 12.00 -21.21 -2.16
N VAL A 156 11.88 -20.79 -3.42
CA VAL A 156 12.91 -21.04 -4.45
C VAL A 156 14.26 -20.47 -4.04
N THR A 157 14.27 -19.27 -3.45
CA THR A 157 15.50 -18.63 -2.94
C THR A 157 16.14 -19.41 -1.79
N ILE A 158 15.34 -20.00 -0.89
CA ILE A 158 15.85 -20.83 0.22
C ILE A 158 16.38 -22.17 -0.30
N LEU A 159 15.75 -22.73 -1.33
CA LEU A 159 16.11 -24.03 -1.89
C LEU A 159 17.27 -23.96 -2.90
N ALA A 160 17.63 -22.77 -3.38
CA ALA A 160 18.74 -22.57 -4.31
C ALA A 160 20.09 -22.83 -3.59
N PRO A 161 20.91 -23.80 -4.06
CA PRO A 161 22.20 -24.09 -3.44
C PRO A 161 23.15 -22.89 -3.50
N PRO A 162 23.79 -22.48 -2.39
CA PRO A 162 24.78 -21.39 -2.38
C PRO A 162 26.01 -21.68 -3.26
N SER A 163 26.26 -22.96 -3.58
CA SER A 163 27.40 -23.43 -4.38
C SER A 163 27.29 -23.09 -5.88
N MET A 164 26.14 -22.60 -6.35
CA MET A 164 25.92 -22.23 -7.76
C MET A 164 25.68 -20.72 -7.90
N PRO A 165 26.74 -19.91 -8.06
CA PRO A 165 26.62 -18.44 -8.05
C PRO A 165 25.75 -17.91 -9.19
N THR A 166 25.82 -18.50 -10.39
CA THR A 166 24.99 -18.11 -11.54
C THR A 166 23.51 -18.40 -11.31
N LEU A 167 23.19 -19.56 -10.74
CA LEU A 167 21.81 -19.93 -10.40
C LEU A 167 21.27 -19.02 -9.30
N SER A 168 22.07 -18.78 -8.26
CA SER A 168 21.72 -17.87 -7.16
C SER A 168 21.47 -16.45 -7.66
N PHE A 169 22.29 -15.95 -8.59
CA PHE A 169 22.08 -14.66 -9.24
C PHE A 169 20.76 -14.63 -10.03
N CYS A 170 20.52 -15.61 -10.90
CA CYS A 170 19.28 -15.67 -11.69
C CYS A 170 18.03 -15.77 -10.82
N VAL A 171 18.06 -16.61 -9.78
CA VAL A 171 16.99 -16.72 -8.79
C VAL A 171 16.78 -15.40 -8.07
N GLY A 172 17.86 -14.72 -7.67
CA GLY A 172 17.78 -13.40 -7.04
C GLY A 172 17.16 -12.33 -7.94
N VAL A 173 17.48 -12.32 -9.24
CA VAL A 173 16.88 -11.39 -10.22
C VAL A 173 15.39 -11.68 -10.41
N VAL A 174 15.01 -12.95 -10.56
CA VAL A 174 13.61 -13.36 -10.70
C VAL A 174 12.83 -13.01 -9.43
N ASP A 175 13.34 -13.38 -8.25
CA ASP A 175 12.70 -13.10 -6.97
C ASP A 175 12.49 -11.60 -6.77
N ARG A 176 13.53 -10.82 -7.03
CA ARG A 176 13.48 -9.36 -7.00
C ARG A 176 12.42 -8.78 -7.94
N THR A 177 12.17 -9.40 -9.09
CA THR A 177 11.19 -8.93 -10.08
C THR A 177 9.76 -9.35 -9.71
N VAL A 178 9.58 -10.58 -9.21
CA VAL A 178 8.30 -11.09 -8.69
C VAL A 178 7.83 -10.24 -7.52
N TRP A 179 8.70 -9.98 -6.55
CA TRP A 179 8.37 -9.17 -5.37
C TRP A 179 7.93 -7.75 -5.74
N ARG A 180 8.53 -7.15 -6.77
CA ARG A 180 8.13 -5.83 -7.25
C ARG A 180 6.77 -5.81 -7.92
N ALA A 181 6.50 -6.79 -8.76
CA ALA A 181 5.19 -6.90 -9.41
C ALA A 181 4.10 -7.14 -8.36
N ALA A 182 4.36 -8.00 -7.37
CA ALA A 182 3.47 -8.21 -6.24
C ALA A 182 3.28 -6.93 -5.39
N TYR A 183 4.34 -6.15 -5.18
CA TYR A 183 4.26 -4.89 -4.47
C TYR A 183 3.41 -3.84 -5.22
N LEU A 184 3.58 -3.71 -6.53
CA LEU A 184 2.75 -2.81 -7.34
C LEU A 184 1.27 -3.22 -7.28
N ALA A 185 0.99 -4.52 -7.43
CA ALA A 185 -0.36 -5.06 -7.31
C ALA A 185 -0.96 -4.80 -5.91
N LEU A 186 -0.17 -4.99 -4.85
CA LEU A 186 -0.60 -4.71 -3.48
C LEU A 186 -0.97 -3.24 -3.29
N VAL A 187 -0.14 -2.32 -3.76
CA VAL A 187 -0.41 -0.88 -3.67
C VAL A 187 -1.64 -0.50 -4.50
N ASP A 188 -1.80 -1.07 -5.69
CA ASP A 188 -2.99 -0.88 -6.51
C ASP A 188 -4.27 -1.38 -5.83
N ASP A 189 -4.21 -2.54 -5.16
CA ASP A 189 -5.33 -3.10 -4.42
C ASP A 189 -5.70 -2.25 -3.21
N ILE A 190 -4.70 -1.79 -2.43
CA ILE A 190 -4.90 -0.87 -1.30
C ILE A 190 -5.57 0.42 -1.77
N ILE A 191 -5.01 1.08 -2.80
CA ILE A 191 -5.57 2.33 -3.34
C ILE A 191 -6.96 2.08 -3.92
N GLY A 192 -7.17 0.94 -4.59
CA GLY A 192 -8.46 0.53 -5.12
C GLY A 192 -9.54 0.46 -4.04
N VAL A 193 -9.27 -0.29 -2.96
CA VAL A 193 -10.21 -0.43 -1.84
C VAL A 193 -10.42 0.90 -1.11
N LEU A 194 -9.37 1.70 -0.88
CA LEU A 194 -9.51 2.98 -0.19
C LEU A 194 -10.23 4.05 -1.02
N THR A 195 -10.12 3.99 -2.35
CA THR A 195 -10.78 4.95 -3.27
C THR A 195 -12.25 4.62 -3.49
N ARG A 196 -12.59 3.32 -3.51
CA ARG A 196 -13.95 2.82 -3.73
C ARG A 196 -14.29 1.70 -2.76
N PRO A 197 -14.41 1.99 -1.47
CA PRO A 197 -14.74 0.97 -0.50
C PRO A 197 -16.17 0.47 -0.65
N ASN A 198 -16.36 -0.85 -0.52
CA ASN A 198 -17.69 -1.44 -0.40
C ASN A 198 -18.17 -1.35 1.05
N VAL A 199 -18.74 -0.20 1.43
CA VAL A 199 -19.26 0.02 2.79
C VAL A 199 -20.66 -0.54 3.01
N ARG A 200 -21.32 -1.07 1.98
CA ARG A 200 -22.68 -1.65 2.07
C ARG A 200 -22.67 -3.00 2.77
N THR A 201 -21.62 -3.80 2.56
CA THR A 201 -21.52 -5.16 3.09
C THR A 201 -20.64 -5.24 4.34
N PHE A 202 -20.96 -6.14 5.27
CA PHE A 202 -20.11 -6.37 6.45
C PHE A 202 -18.68 -6.76 6.07
N ARG A 203 -18.53 -7.65 5.08
CA ARG A 203 -17.23 -8.06 4.55
C ARG A 203 -16.44 -6.87 4.02
N GLY A 204 -17.05 -6.00 3.23
CA GLY A 204 -16.36 -4.83 2.69
C GLY A 204 -15.98 -3.80 3.77
N LYS A 205 -16.80 -3.60 4.80
CA LYS A 205 -16.44 -2.81 5.99
C LYS A 205 -15.21 -3.39 6.70
N MET A 206 -15.20 -4.70 6.93
CA MET A 206 -14.06 -5.40 7.55
C MET A 206 -12.79 -5.27 6.70
N THR A 207 -12.86 -5.52 5.39
CA THR A 207 -11.73 -5.37 4.47
C THR A 207 -11.17 -3.95 4.52
N LEU A 208 -12.05 -2.94 4.52
CA LEU A 208 -11.65 -1.55 4.59
C LEU A 208 -10.91 -1.23 5.90
N VAL A 209 -11.46 -1.62 7.06
CA VAL A 209 -10.81 -1.38 8.36
C VAL A 209 -9.44 -2.07 8.42
N LEU A 210 -9.33 -3.30 7.91
CA LEU A 210 -8.06 -4.03 7.85
C LEU A 210 -7.04 -3.31 6.96
N ILE A 211 -7.44 -2.83 5.79
CA ILE A 211 -6.55 -2.09 4.88
C ILE A 211 -6.16 -0.75 5.48
N GLN A 212 -7.06 -0.04 6.15
CA GLN A 212 -6.73 1.20 6.85
C GLN A 212 -5.74 0.95 8.00
N SER A 213 -5.95 -0.11 8.78
CA SER A 213 -5.04 -0.53 9.86
C SER A 213 -3.64 -0.86 9.35
N PHE A 214 -3.56 -1.67 8.29
CA PHE A 214 -2.30 -1.97 7.62
C PHE A 214 -1.61 -0.70 7.13
N THR A 215 -2.35 0.17 6.43
CA THR A 215 -1.81 1.42 5.85
C THR A 215 -1.27 2.37 6.92
N ILE A 216 -2.04 2.62 7.99
CA ILE A 216 -1.64 3.51 9.09
C ILE A 216 -0.38 2.95 9.77
N THR A 217 -0.41 1.66 10.11
CA THR A 217 0.71 1.00 10.79
C THR A 217 1.99 1.02 9.95
N SER A 218 1.89 0.70 8.66
CA SER A 218 3.05 0.73 7.74
C SER A 218 3.64 2.13 7.61
N ILE A 219 2.82 3.18 7.49
CA ILE A 219 3.30 4.56 7.37
C ILE A 219 3.99 5.00 8.66
N VAL A 220 3.33 4.82 9.81
CA VAL A 220 3.88 5.21 11.12
C VAL A 220 5.21 4.51 11.36
N TYR A 221 5.26 3.18 11.14
CA TYR A 221 6.49 2.41 11.28
C TYR A 221 7.60 2.88 10.35
N PHE A 222 7.28 3.15 9.07
CA PHE A 222 8.26 3.61 8.09
C PHE A 222 8.84 4.99 8.44
N VAL A 223 8.00 5.92 8.89
CA VAL A 223 8.44 7.27 9.28
C VAL A 223 9.30 7.20 10.53
N LEU A 224 8.84 6.51 11.59
CA LEU A 224 9.60 6.39 12.85
C LEU A 224 10.95 5.70 12.65
N SER A 225 11.00 4.59 11.90
CA SER A 225 12.26 3.90 11.59
C SER A 225 13.21 4.77 10.76
N SER A 226 12.69 5.63 9.89
CA SER A 226 13.50 6.57 9.11
C SER A 226 14.06 7.69 9.99
N LEU A 227 13.26 8.24 10.90
CA LEU A 227 13.72 9.25 11.88
C LEU A 227 14.79 8.68 12.82
N GLN A 228 14.61 7.45 13.31
CA GLN A 228 15.60 6.77 14.14
C GLN A 228 16.92 6.56 13.42
N ARG A 229 16.89 6.15 12.14
CA ARG A 229 18.10 6.00 11.32
C ARG A 229 18.83 7.33 11.11
N LEU A 230 18.09 8.42 10.89
CA LEU A 230 18.68 9.76 10.76
C LEU A 230 19.36 10.21 12.06
N ALA A 231 18.69 10.04 13.20
CA ALA A 231 19.25 10.36 14.51
C ALA A 231 20.51 9.54 14.82
N ALA A 232 20.50 8.24 14.52
CA ALA A 232 21.66 7.36 14.70
C ALA A 232 22.86 7.81 13.84
N SER A 233 22.62 8.19 12.58
CA SER A 233 23.68 8.67 11.68
C SER A 233 24.33 9.98 12.15
N GLN A 234 23.54 10.87 12.76
CA GLN A 234 24.03 12.12 13.34
C GLN A 234 24.87 11.87 14.60
N ALA A 235 24.42 10.96 15.47
CA ALA A 235 25.16 10.60 16.68
C ALA A 235 26.52 9.94 16.37
N SER A 236 26.59 9.08 15.35
CA SER A 236 27.87 8.48 14.92
C SER A 236 28.81 9.49 14.27
N GLY A 237 28.30 10.54 13.65
CA GLY A 237 29.12 11.62 13.07
C GLY A 237 29.79 12.47 14.15
N MET A 238 29.11 12.73 15.27
CA MET A 238 29.66 13.51 16.39
C MET A 238 30.62 12.74 17.30
N ALA A 239 30.59 11.41 17.27
CA ALA A 239 31.50 10.56 18.06
C ALA A 239 32.82 10.24 17.33
N GLY A 240 32.94 10.63 16.05
CA GLY A 240 34.13 10.43 15.21
C GLY A 240 34.96 11.70 14.99
N GLU A 241 34.59 12.81 15.62
CA GLU A 241 35.39 14.04 15.77
C GLU A 241 35.99 14.10 17.19
#